data_AF-A0A1G5MZE2-F1
#
_entry.id   AF-A0A1G5MZE2-F1
#
_cell.length_a   1.000
_cell.length_b   1.000
_cell.length_c   1.000
_cell.angle_alpha   90.00
_cell.angle_beta   90.00
_cell.angle_gamma   90.00
#
_symmetry.space_group_name_H-M   'P 1'
#
loop_
_entity.id
_entity.type
_entity.pdbx_description
1 polymer ?
#
loop_
_entity_poly.entity_id
_entity_poly.type
_entity_poly.pdbx_seq_one_letter_code
_entity_poly.pdbx_strand_id
1 'polypeptide(L)'
;MAEPAQDLTTIAHVYGLSETSLAICMLKAHGIVVVPVGQQHISVAWHYSVALGGVALRVPSSQAEEALEILKGFGAPVRRFNLIAAAFMVLAFLLAGIAVPPRALYLTERSASSGQLLS
;
A
#
# COMPACT_ATOMS: atom_id res chain seq x y z
N MET A 1 -27.90 15.33 -7.59
CA MET A 1 -26.65 16.10 -7.75
C MET A 1 -25.52 15.10 -7.50
N ALA A 2 -25.01 14.44 -8.54
CA ALA A 2 -23.98 13.42 -8.39
C ALA A 2 -22.63 14.14 -8.22
N GLU A 3 -22.03 13.99 -7.03
CA GLU A 3 -20.65 14.41 -6.78
C GLU A 3 -19.75 13.72 -7.83
N PRO A 4 -18.84 14.43 -8.51
CA PRO A 4 -17.91 13.76 -9.42
C PRO A 4 -17.15 12.74 -8.58
N ALA A 5 -17.26 11.46 -8.94
CA ALA A 5 -16.48 10.41 -8.31
C ALA A 5 -15.02 10.80 -8.46
N GLN A 6 -14.42 11.35 -7.40
CA GLN A 6 -13.03 11.76 -7.43
C GLN A 6 -12.22 10.50 -7.72
N ASP A 7 -11.50 10.51 -8.84
CA ASP A 7 -10.65 9.41 -9.22
C ASP A 7 -9.64 9.18 -8.09
N LEU A 8 -9.67 7.98 -7.50
CA LEU A 8 -8.83 7.62 -6.35
C LEU A 8 -7.73 6.67 -6.83
N THR A 9 -6.48 7.10 -6.67
CA THR A 9 -5.31 6.30 -7.02
C THR A 9 -4.70 5.68 -5.76
N THR A 10 -4.36 4.38 -5.84
CA THR A 10 -3.57 3.71 -4.81
C THR A 10 -2.11 4.15 -4.90
N ILE A 11 -1.53 4.62 -3.80
CA ILE A 11 -0.14 5.09 -3.71
C ILE A 11 0.77 4.16 -2.89
N ALA A 12 0.20 3.34 -2.01
CA ALA A 12 0.97 2.40 -1.18
C ALA A 12 0.11 1.23 -0.68
N HIS A 13 0.78 0.12 -0.38
CA HIS A 13 0.23 -1.02 0.35
C HIS A 13 0.96 -1.18 1.70
N VAL A 14 0.20 -1.31 2.78
CA VAL A 14 0.75 -1.38 4.15
C VAL A 14 0.28 -2.63 4.86
N TYR A 15 1.18 -3.42 5.41
CA TYR A 15 0.81 -4.69 6.07
C TYR A 15 0.70 -4.60 7.60
N GLY A 16 1.09 -3.45 8.17
CA GLY A 16 1.04 -3.17 9.61
C GLY A 16 0.13 -1.99 9.96
N LEU A 17 -0.60 -2.11 11.07
CA LEU A 17 -1.57 -1.10 11.51
C LEU A 17 -0.90 0.20 12.01
N SER A 18 0.25 0.07 12.68
CA SER A 18 1.08 1.19 13.13
C SER A 18 1.58 2.04 11.95
N GLU A 19 2.15 1.38 10.96
CA GLU A 19 2.70 1.98 9.75
C GLU A 19 1.58 2.62 8.92
N THR A 20 0.41 1.97 8.88
CA THR A 20 -0.79 2.52 8.21
C THR A 20 -1.21 3.83 8.86
N SER A 21 -1.35 3.83 10.20
CA SER A 21 -1.75 5.01 10.95
C SER A 21 -0.75 6.15 10.79
N LEU A 22 0.54 5.83 10.81
CA LEU A 22 1.60 6.82 10.63
C LEU A 22 1.55 7.45 9.24
N ALA A 23 1.47 6.65 8.18
CA ALA A 23 1.36 7.13 6.81
C ALA A 23 0.11 8.02 6.61
N ILE A 24 -1.03 7.64 7.19
CA ILE A 24 -2.26 8.45 7.17
C ILE A 24 -2.04 9.78 7.87
N CYS A 25 -1.49 9.78 9.08
CA CYS A 25 -1.22 11.01 9.83
C CYS A 25 -0.29 11.95 9.07
N MET A 26 0.77 11.41 8.46
CA MET A 26 1.73 12.19 7.69
C MET A 26 1.10 12.87 6.47
N LEU A 27 0.33 12.12 5.68
CA LEU A 27 -0.38 12.64 4.51
C LEU A 27 -1.44 13.68 4.92
N LYS A 28 -2.22 13.39 5.97
CA LYS A 28 -3.21 14.35 6.50
C LYS A 28 -2.57 15.62 7.02
N ALA A 29 -1.38 15.55 7.64
CA ALA A 29 -0.65 16.72 8.10
C ALA A 29 -0.23 17.65 6.94
N HIS A 30 -0.09 17.10 5.73
CA HIS A 30 0.18 17.86 4.49
C HIS A 30 -1.10 18.22 3.73
N GLY A 31 -2.28 18.08 4.35
CA GLY A 31 -3.56 18.43 3.72
C GLY A 31 -4.09 17.40 2.72
N ILE A 32 -3.47 16.22 2.63
CA ILE A 32 -3.87 15.17 1.68
C ILE A 32 -4.95 14.29 2.28
N VAL A 33 -6.05 14.12 1.56
CA VAL A 33 -7.13 13.21 1.95
C VAL A 33 -6.73 11.79 1.61
N VAL A 34 -6.84 10.89 2.60
CA VAL A 34 -6.46 9.48 2.46
C VAL A 34 -7.65 8.58 2.74
N VAL A 35 -7.88 7.62 1.85
CA VAL A 35 -8.87 6.55 1.97
C VAL A 35 -8.14 5.21 2.15
N PRO A 36 -8.02 4.69 3.39
CA PRO A 36 -7.30 3.45 3.67
C PRO A 36 -8.22 2.23 3.49
N VAL A 37 -8.15 1.58 2.33
CA VAL A 37 -8.97 0.40 2.01
C VAL A 37 -8.38 -0.84 2.69
N GLY A 38 -9.18 -1.52 3.51
CA GLY A 38 -8.77 -2.74 4.22
C GLY A 38 -8.21 -2.52 5.64
N GLN A 39 -8.13 -1.27 6.12
CA GLN A 39 -7.65 -0.96 7.47
C GLN A 39 -8.48 -1.65 8.56
N GLN A 40 -9.81 -1.68 8.42
CA GLN A 40 -10.67 -2.34 9.41
C GLN A 40 -10.41 -3.85 9.48
N HIS A 41 -10.25 -4.52 8.35
CA HIS A 41 -9.91 -5.95 8.32
C HIS A 41 -8.59 -6.21 9.06
N ILE A 42 -7.58 -5.40 8.81
CA ILE A 42 -6.26 -5.56 9.45
C ILE A 42 -6.29 -5.18 10.93
N SER A 43 -7.16 -4.26 11.34
CA SER A 43 -7.32 -3.89 12.75
C SER A 43 -7.89 -5.02 13.61
N VAL A 44 -8.75 -5.86 13.03
CA VAL A 44 -9.41 -6.99 13.74
C VAL A 44 -8.63 -8.29 13.53
N ALA A 45 -8.16 -8.52 12.32
CA ALA A 45 -7.61 -9.79 11.86
C ALA A 45 -6.22 -9.58 11.23
N TRP A 46 -5.32 -8.94 11.98
CA TRP A 46 -4.01 -8.50 11.49
C TRP A 46 -3.17 -9.64 10.88
N HIS A 47 -3.33 -10.86 11.38
CA HIS A 47 -2.64 -12.06 10.90
C HIS A 47 -3.05 -12.45 9.46
N TYR A 48 -4.19 -11.97 8.97
CA TYR A 48 -4.62 -12.14 7.58
C TYR A 48 -4.17 -11.00 6.66
N SER A 49 -3.42 -10.01 7.13
CA SER A 49 -3.04 -8.82 6.35
C SER A 49 -2.36 -9.20 5.02
N VAL A 50 -1.55 -10.26 5.02
CA VAL A 50 -0.86 -10.77 3.83
C VAL A 50 -1.84 -11.35 2.81
N ALA A 51 -2.74 -12.21 3.26
CA ALA A 51 -3.73 -12.86 2.41
C ALA A 51 -4.70 -11.83 1.78
N LEU A 52 -5.00 -10.75 2.52
CA LEU A 52 -5.87 -9.68 2.07
C LEU A 52 -5.14 -8.60 1.24
N GLY A 53 -3.82 -8.72 1.03
CA GLY A 53 -3.05 -7.76 0.23
C GLY A 53 -2.71 -6.43 0.94
N GLY A 54 -2.82 -6.39 2.26
CA GLY A 54 -2.53 -5.21 3.08
C GLY A 54 -3.64 -4.15 3.06
N VAL A 55 -3.35 -3.00 3.65
CA VAL A 55 -4.13 -1.77 3.53
C VAL A 55 -3.67 -1.02 2.29
N ALA A 56 -4.57 -0.79 1.33
CA ALA A 56 -4.29 0.08 0.19
C ALA A 56 -4.56 1.54 0.58
N LEU A 57 -3.53 2.37 0.60
CA LEU A 57 -3.67 3.81 0.81
C LEU A 57 -4.03 4.45 -0.53
N ARG A 58 -5.24 5.01 -0.60
CA ARG A 58 -5.74 5.72 -1.79
C ARG A 58 -5.85 7.21 -1.51
N VAL A 59 -5.53 8.01 -2.51
CA VAL A 59 -5.63 9.48 -2.47
C VAL A 59 -6.26 9.96 -3.78
N PRO A 60 -6.82 11.20 -3.84
CA PRO A 60 -7.24 11.79 -5.10
C PRO A 60 -6.12 11.75 -6.13
N SER A 61 -6.42 11.34 -7.37
CA SER A 61 -5.43 11.21 -8.45
C SER A 61 -4.67 12.51 -8.73
N SER A 62 -5.28 13.66 -8.47
CA SER A 62 -4.63 14.98 -8.56
C SER A 62 -3.51 15.20 -7.54
N GLN A 63 -3.54 14.50 -6.41
CA GLN A 63 -2.57 14.61 -5.31
C GLN A 63 -1.64 13.40 -5.22
N ALA A 64 -1.76 12.43 -6.14
CA ALA A 64 -1.05 11.16 -6.06
C ALA A 64 0.47 11.32 -6.13
N GLU A 65 0.97 12.23 -6.96
CA GLU A 65 2.41 12.48 -7.12
C GLU A 65 3.02 13.13 -5.88
N GLU A 66 2.40 14.20 -5.38
CA GLU A 66 2.77 14.88 -4.14
C GLU A 66 2.73 13.93 -2.93
N ALA A 67 1.68 13.12 -2.80
CA ALA A 67 1.55 12.15 -1.73
C ALA A 67 2.69 11.11 -1.76
N LEU A 68 3.11 10.69 -2.95
CA LEU A 68 4.17 9.72 -3.13
C LEU A 68 5.54 10.32 -2.78
N GLU A 69 5.78 11.59 -3.13
CA GLU A 69 6.99 12.32 -2.71
C GLU A 69 7.10 12.46 -1.19
N ILE A 70 5.99 12.81 -0.52
CA ILE A 70 5.94 12.91 0.95
C ILE A 70 6.27 11.57 1.60
N LEU A 71 5.68 10.46 1.09
CA LEU A 71 5.96 9.13 1.62
C LEU A 71 7.40 8.68 1.37
N LYS A 72 7.99 9.04 0.21
CA LYS A 72 9.41 8.77 -0.08
C LYS A 72 10.32 9.51 0.90
N GLY A 73 10.07 10.79 1.16
CA GLY A 73 10.83 11.60 2.11
C GLY A 73 10.78 11.06 3.54
N PHE A 74 9.70 10.37 3.90
CA PHE A 74 9.53 9.71 5.19
C PHE A 74 10.34 8.40 5.34
N GLY A 75 10.98 7.91 4.27
CA GLY A 75 11.75 6.66 4.30
C GLY A 75 10.90 5.39 4.14
N ALA A 76 9.71 5.51 3.55
CA ALA A 76 8.90 4.34 3.20
C ALA A 76 9.66 3.42 2.22
N PRO A 77 9.87 2.13 2.54
CA PRO A 77 10.63 1.26 1.65
C PRO A 77 9.86 1.01 0.33
N VAL A 78 10.58 1.11 -0.79
CA VAL A 78 10.05 0.76 -2.11
C VAL A 78 10.01 -0.76 -2.23
N ARG A 79 8.90 -1.33 -2.69
CA ARG A 79 8.77 -2.78 -2.91
C ARG A 79 9.62 -3.23 -4.09
N ARG A 80 10.90 -3.53 -3.85
CA ARG A 80 11.68 -4.37 -4.78
C ARG A 80 11.30 -5.82 -4.54
N PHE A 81 10.56 -6.41 -5.46
CA PHE A 81 10.17 -7.81 -5.39
C PHE A 81 11.42 -8.70 -5.59
N ASN A 82 12.10 -9.03 -4.49
CA ASN A 82 13.24 -9.94 -4.55
C ASN A 82 12.72 -11.38 -4.63
N LEU A 83 12.81 -11.98 -5.82
CA LEU A 83 12.46 -13.39 -6.08
C LEU A 83 13.14 -14.35 -5.10
N ILE A 84 14.38 -14.07 -4.70
CA ILE A 84 15.12 -14.86 -3.71
C ILE A 84 14.44 -14.80 -2.34
N ALA A 85 14.05 -13.61 -1.89
CA ALA A 85 13.34 -13.45 -0.62
C ALA A 85 11.97 -14.12 -0.65
N ALA A 86 11.26 -14.06 -1.78
CA ALA A 86 10.00 -14.76 -1.99
C ALA A 86 10.18 -16.29 -1.93
N ALA A 87 11.23 -16.83 -2.58
CA ALA A 87 11.55 -18.25 -2.54
C ALA A 87 11.90 -18.74 -1.13
N PHE A 88 12.70 -17.98 -0.37
CA PHE A 88 12.96 -18.27 1.05
C PHE A 88 11.69 -18.23 1.90
N MET A 89 10.78 -17.28 1.64
CA MET A 89 9.48 -17.21 2.31
C MET A 89 8.63 -18.45 2.02
N VAL A 90 8.55 -18.88 0.76
CA VAL A 90 7.81 -20.07 0.36
C VAL A 90 8.44 -21.33 0.97
N LEU A 91 9.77 -21.42 0.97
CA LEU A 91 10.48 -22.54 1.58
C LEU A 91 10.24 -22.59 3.10
N ALA A 92 10.30 -21.46 3.80
CA ALA A 92 9.99 -21.38 5.23
C ALA A 92 8.52 -21.73 5.52
N PHE A 93 7.59 -21.31 4.66
CA PHE A 93 6.18 -21.68 4.76
C PHE A 93 5.97 -23.19 4.57
N LEU A 94 6.64 -23.80 3.58
CA LEU A 94 6.56 -25.24 3.32
C LEU A 94 7.20 -26.08 4.44
N LEU A 95 8.28 -25.60 5.04
CA LEU A 95 9.02 -26.35 6.08
C LEU A 95 8.43 -26.19 7.48
N ALA A 96 7.95 -25.00 7.84
CA ALA A 96 7.53 -24.69 9.20
C ALA A 96 6.02 -24.47 9.36
N GLY A 97 5.27 -24.36 8.27
CA GLY A 97 3.84 -24.00 8.32
C GLY A 97 3.57 -22.58 8.83
N ILE A 98 4.62 -21.79 9.07
CA ILE A 98 4.54 -20.42 9.59
C ILE A 98 4.72 -19.46 8.42
N ALA A 99 3.66 -18.74 8.06
CA ALA A 99 3.77 -17.61 7.15
C ALA A 99 4.52 -16.48 7.86
N VAL A 100 5.80 -16.29 7.53
CA VAL A 100 6.56 -15.14 8.00
C VAL A 100 5.88 -13.88 7.46
N PRO A 101 5.37 -12.97 8.31
CA PRO A 101 4.68 -11.79 7.81
C PRO A 101 5.70 -10.82 7.18
N PRO A 102 5.42 -10.26 6.00
CA PRO A 102 6.19 -9.15 5.47
C PRO A 102 5.96 -7.93 6.38
N ARG A 103 7.00 -7.50 7.07
CA ARG A 103 7.00 -6.23 7.82
C ARG A 103 7.46 -5.12 6.89
N ALA A 104 6.53 -4.35 6.31
CA ALA A 104 6.82 -3.03 5.75
C ALA A 104 5.59 -2.32 5.16
N LEU A 105 5.73 -0.99 5.09
CA LEU A 105 5.02 -0.08 4.19
C LEU A 105 5.67 -0.17 2.82
N TYR A 106 4.90 -0.45 1.78
CA TYR A 106 5.42 -0.63 0.42
C TYR A 106 4.81 0.42 -0.52
N LEU A 107 5.66 1.22 -1.15
CA LEU A 107 5.24 2.16 -2.20
C LEU A 107 4.85 1.38 -3.47
N THR A 108 3.76 1.80 -4.13
CA THR A 108 3.41 1.28 -5.46
C THR A 108 3.97 2.22 -6.52
N GLU A 109 4.71 1.70 -7.49
CA GLU A 109 5.07 2.48 -8.67
C GLU A 109 3.85 2.57 -9.60
N ARG A 110 3.61 3.78 -10.11
CA ARG A 110 2.59 4.11 -11.10
C ARG A 110 2.87 3.30 -12.38
N SER A 111 2.13 2.22 -12.61
CA SER A 111 2.06 1.63 -13.95
C SER A 111 1.21 2.57 -14.81
N ALA A 112 1.88 3.48 -15.52
CA ALA A 112 1.31 4.28 -16.59
C ALA A 112 1.03 3.40 -17.83
N SER A 113 0.19 2.37 -17.71
CA SER A 113 -0.12 1.42 -18.79
C SER A 113 -1.63 1.24 -19.02
N SER A 114 -2.38 2.34 -19.10
CA SER A 114 -3.77 2.31 -19.59
C SER A 114 -4.10 3.54 -20.45
N GLY A 115 -3.20 3.90 -21.37
CA GLY A 115 -3.38 5.05 -22.27
C GLY A 115 -2.90 4.86 -23.72
N GLN A 116 -2.45 3.67 -24.13
CA GLN A 116 -1.99 3.42 -25.51
C GLN A 116 -2.45 2.04 -25.99
N LEU A 117 -3.75 1.85 -26.23
CA LEU A 117 -4.23 0.72 -27.05
C LEU A 117 -5.56 1.02 -27.78
N LEU A 118 -5.82 2.30 -28.08
CA LEU A 118 -6.89 2.69 -29.02
C LEU A 118 -6.38 3.83 -29.91
N SER A 119 -5.58 3.46 -30.91
CA SER A 119 -5.32 4.22 -32.14
C SER A 119 -5.42 3.27 -33.32
#